data_AF-A0A945DVD8-F1
#
_entry.id   AF-A0A945DVD8-F1
#
_cell.length_a   1.000
_cell.length_b   1.000
_cell.length_c   1.000
_cell.angle_alpha   90.00
_cell.angle_beta   90.00
_cell.angle_gamma   90.00
#
_symmetry.space_group_name_H-M   'P 1'
#
loop_
_entity.id
_entity.type
_entity.pdbx_description
1 polymer ?
#
loop_
_entity_poly.entity_id
_entity_poly.type
_entity_poly.pdbx_seq_one_letter_code
_entity_poly.pdbx_strand_id
1 'polypeptide(L)' 'MLRCKEVASRASALIDGELNIWETFQMRLHLAMCKGCGRFIEQMRITRDLTLATPSPDVTDAAEDDQISSILSQLHNGKQ' A
#
# COMPACT_ATOMS: atom_id res chain seq x y z
N MET A 1 5.47 -17.64 15.97
CA MET A 1 4.71 -18.22 14.83
C MET A 1 3.58 -17.24 14.54
N LEU A 2 3.65 -16.51 13.43
CA LEU A 2 2.59 -15.55 13.07
C LEU A 2 1.29 -16.32 12.75
N ARG A 3 0.15 -15.76 13.13
CA ARG A 3 -1.18 -16.22 12.69
C ARG A 3 -1.50 -15.61 11.33
N CYS A 4 -2.32 -16.29 10.51
CA CYS A 4 -2.71 -15.78 9.20
C CYS A 4 -3.32 -14.37 9.25
N LYS A 5 -4.07 -14.04 10.33
CA LYS A 5 -4.62 -12.69 10.56
C LYS A 5 -3.52 -11.63 10.73
N GLU A 6 -2.43 -11.97 11.42
CA GLU A 6 -1.30 -11.06 11.64
C GLU A 6 -0.54 -10.84 10.33
N VAL A 7 -0.40 -11.88 9.51
CA VAL A 7 0.17 -11.78 8.16
C VAL A 7 -0.68 -10.87 7.28
N ALA A 8 -2.01 -11.02 7.30
CA ALA A 8 -2.92 -10.16 6.55
C ALA A 8 -2.83 -8.69 7.00
N SER A 9 -2.71 -8.43 8.31
CA SER A 9 -2.55 -7.07 8.85
C SER A 9 -1.23 -6.40 8.46
N ARG A 10 -0.17 -7.19 8.22
CA ARG A 10 1.18 -6.72 7.88
C ARG A 10 1.49 -6.86 6.39
N ALA A 11 0.52 -7.30 5.59
CA ALA A 11 0.70 -7.59 4.17
C ALA A 11 1.03 -6.35 3.35
N SER A 12 0.34 -5.23 3.60
CA SER A 12 0.65 -3.96 2.95
C SER A 12 2.09 -3.53 3.24
N ALA A 13 2.47 -3.46 4.53
CA ALA A 13 3.83 -3.11 4.92
C ALA A 13 4.91 -4.02 4.31
N LEU A 14 4.62 -5.33 4.12
CA LEU A 14 5.54 -6.22 3.40
C LEU A 14 5.68 -5.84 1.92
N ILE A 15 4.58 -5.52 1.26
CA ILE A 15 4.54 -5.19 -0.16
C ILE A 15 5.20 -3.82 -0.41
N ASP A 16 5.00 -2.88 0.52
CA ASP A 16 5.55 -1.53 0.47
C ASP A 16 6.99 -1.45 0.99
N GLY A 17 7.49 -2.52 1.63
CA GLY A 17 8.88 -2.61 2.12
C GLY A 17 9.13 -1.89 3.45
N GLU A 18 8.07 -1.57 4.19
CA GLU A 18 8.12 -0.85 5.47
C GLU A 18 8.41 -1.75 6.69
N LEU A 19 8.61 -3.05 6.48
CA LEU A 19 8.88 -4.00 7.56
C LEU A 19 10.35 -4.04 7.96
N ASN A 20 10.59 -4.23 9.27
CA ASN A 20 11.93 -4.49 9.75
C ASN A 20 12.48 -5.82 9.22
N ILE A 21 13.81 -5.96 9.22
CA ILE A 21 14.51 -7.16 8.73
C ILE A 21 13.98 -8.43 9.43
N TRP A 22 13.72 -8.35 10.74
CA TRP A 22 13.18 -9.49 11.48
C TRP A 22 11.74 -9.86 11.12
N GLU A 23 10.90 -8.85 10.90
CA GLU A 23 9.50 -9.05 10.56
C GLU A 23 9.37 -9.64 9.15
N THR A 24 10.21 -9.17 8.23
CA THR A 24 10.34 -9.73 6.88
C THR A 24 10.72 -11.21 6.94
N PHE A 25 11.68 -11.59 7.79
CA PHE A 25 12.07 -12.99 7.94
C PHE A 25 10.94 -13.86 8.50
N GLN A 26 10.26 -13.40 9.55
CA GLN A 26 9.12 -14.12 10.13
C GLN A 26 7.97 -14.29 9.12
N MET A 27 7.69 -13.28 8.32
CA MET A 27 6.70 -13.36 7.26
C MET A 27 7.11 -14.35 6.17
N ARG A 28 8.36 -14.30 5.69
CA ARG A 28 8.88 -15.27 4.71
C ARG A 28 8.76 -16.70 5.21
N LEU A 29 9.10 -16.96 6.47
CA LEU A 29 8.93 -18.27 7.09
C LEU A 29 7.45 -18.71 7.08
N HIS A 30 6.53 -17.82 7.45
CA HIS A 30 5.10 -18.13 7.44
C HIS A 30 4.57 -18.41 6.02
N LEU A 31 4.94 -17.58 5.04
CA LEU A 31 4.56 -17.76 3.63
C LEU A 31 5.07 -19.09 3.07
N ALA A 32 6.27 -19.54 3.48
CA ALA A 32 6.81 -20.84 3.08
C ALA A 32 6.00 -22.03 3.64
N MET A 33 5.42 -21.88 4.83
CA MET A 33 4.61 -22.93 5.48
C MET A 33 3.12 -22.87 5.12
N CYS A 34 2.57 -21.68 4.84
CA CYS A 34 1.16 -21.47 4.57
C CYS A 34 0.93 -21.01 3.13
N LYS A 35 0.56 -21.96 2.26
CA LYS A 35 0.21 -21.69 0.86
C LYS A 35 -0.93 -20.68 0.71
N GLY A 36 -1.89 -20.64 1.64
CA GLY A 36 -3.00 -19.68 1.62
C GLY A 36 -2.53 -18.24 1.75
N CYS A 37 -1.62 -17.97 2.69
CA CYS A 37 -1.00 -16.65 2.84
C CYS A 37 -0.12 -16.30 1.64
N GLY A 38 0.58 -17.27 1.06
CA GLY A 38 1.34 -17.06 -0.19
C GLY A 38 0.45 -16.57 -1.33
N ARG A 39 -0.67 -17.25 -1.60
CA ARG A 39 -1.64 -16.83 -2.64
C ARG A 39 -2.24 -15.47 -2.34
N PHE A 40 -2.59 -15.19 -1.08
CA PHE A 40 -3.14 -13.90 -0.67
C PHE A 40 -2.18 -12.73 -1.00
N ILE A 41 -0.90 -12.87 -0.64
CA ILE A 41 0.13 -11.85 -0.93
C ILE A 41 0.33 -11.68 -2.44
N GLU A 42 0.31 -12.78 -3.20
CA GLU A 42 0.43 -12.73 -4.66
C GLU A 42 -0.73 -11.98 -5.31
N GLN A 43 -1.97 -12.23 -4.89
CA GLN A 43 -3.13 -11.47 -5.38
C GLN A 43 -3.01 -9.98 -5.06
N MET A 44 -2.57 -9.64 -3.85
CA MET A 44 -2.41 -8.26 -3.42
C MET A 44 -1.32 -7.52 -4.22
N ARG A 45 -0.22 -8.21 -4.58
CA ARG A 45 0.82 -7.68 -5.48
C ARG A 45 0.27 -7.42 -6.89
N ILE A 46 -0.50 -8.36 -7.44
CA ILE A 46 -1.16 -8.16 -8.74
C ILE A 46 -2.07 -6.93 -8.71
N THR A 47 -2.88 -6.77 -7.64
CA THR A 47 -3.73 -5.58 -7.49
C THR A 47 -2.90 -4.30 -7.45
N ARG A 48 -1.79 -4.27 -6.69
CA ARG A 48 -0.88 -3.11 -6.65
C ARG A 48 -0.29 -2.80 -8.02
N ASP A 49 0.22 -3.83 -8.70
CA ASP A 49 0.86 -3.67 -10.01
C ASP A 49 -0.13 -3.18 -11.07
N LEU A 50 -1.39 -3.65 -11.02
CA LEU A 50 -2.47 -3.14 -11.89
C LEU A 50 -2.79 -1.66 -11.61
N THR A 51 -2.82 -1.25 -10.35
CA THR A 51 -3.02 0.16 -9.99
C THR A 51 -1.86 1.03 -10.48
N LEU A 52 -0.62 0.55 -10.41
CA LEU A 52 0.55 1.26 -10.92
C LEU A 52 0.64 1.24 -12.46
N ALA A 53 0.18 0.18 -13.10
CA ALA A 53 0.18 0.03 -14.56
C ALA A 53 -0.93 0.86 -15.24
N THR A 54 -1.91 1.31 -14.47
CA THR A 54 -2.89 2.28 -14.96
C THR A 54 -2.19 3.64 -14.99
N PRO A 55 -2.01 4.26 -16.17
CA PRO A 55 -1.52 5.64 -16.21
C PRO A 55 -2.56 6.51 -15.50
N SER A 56 -2.28 6.85 -14.25
CA SER A 56 -2.91 8.02 -13.64
C SER A 56 -2.59 9.20 -14.54
N PRO A 57 -3.56 10.05 -14.90
CA PRO A 57 -3.24 11.30 -15.58
C PRO A 57 -2.21 12.03 -14.72
N ASP A 58 -1.01 12.22 -15.27
CA ASP A 58 0.12 13.02 -14.78
C ASP A 58 -0.21 13.86 -13.54
N VAL A 59 -0.03 13.26 -12.37
CA VAL A 59 0.12 13.99 -11.11
C VAL A 59 1.61 13.99 -10.83
N THR A 60 2.27 15.00 -11.37
CA THR A 60 3.65 15.34 -11.07
C THR A 60 3.77 15.61 -9.56
N ASP A 61 4.52 14.77 -8.84
CA ASP A 61 4.80 14.79 -7.38
C ASP A 61 5.37 16.11 -6.83
N ALA A 62 5.60 17.13 -7.66
CA ALA A 62 6.06 18.46 -7.24
C ALA A 62 4.93 19.51 -7.12
N ALA A 63 3.71 19.19 -7.57
CA ALA A 63 2.59 20.14 -7.64
C ALA A 63 1.44 19.83 -6.66
N GLU A 64 1.56 18.79 -5.83
CA GLU A 64 0.48 18.31 -4.99
C GLU A 64 0.14 19.26 -3.83
N ASP A 65 1.15 19.82 -3.15
CA ASP A 65 0.92 20.73 -2.02
C ASP A 65 0.21 22.02 -2.44
N ASP A 66 0.64 22.60 -3.57
CA ASP A 66 0.04 23.83 -4.12
C ASP A 66 -1.39 23.58 -4.64
N GLN A 67 -1.62 22.43 -5.30
CA GLN A 67 -2.94 22.07 -5.82
C GLN A 67 -3.93 21.75 -4.70
N ILE A 68 -3.51 21.01 -3.67
CA ILE A 68 -4.34 20.71 -2.49
C ILE A 68 -4.70 22.00 -1.77
N SER A 69 -3.73 22.91 -1.55
CA SER A 69 -3.96 24.21 -0.92
C SER A 69 -4.96 25.08 -1.71
N SER A 70 -4.85 25.09 -3.04
CA SER A 70 -5.76 25.82 -3.92
C SER A 70 -7.21 25.29 -3.84
N ILE A 71 -7.39 23.97 -3.85
CA ILE A 71 -8.72 23.34 -3.75
C ILE A 71 -9.36 23.65 -2.39
N LEU A 72 -8.60 23.54 -1.30
CA LEU A 72 -9.08 23.84 0.05
C LEU A 72 -9.50 25.31 0.18
N SER A 73 -8.75 26.23 -0.42
CA SER A 73 -9.07 27.67 -0.44
C SER A 73 -10.36 27.98 -1.20
N GLN A 74 -10.60 27.31 -2.33
CA GLN A 74 -11.84 27.46 -3.11
C GLN A 74 -13.07 26.98 -2.33
N LEU A 75 -12.95 25.88 -1.58
CA LEU A 75 -14.04 25.36 -0.75
C LEU A 75 -14.33 26.25 0.47
N HIS A 76 -13.33 26.94 1.00
CA HIS A 76 -13.50 27.89 2.11
C HIS A 76 -14.27 29.15 1.67
N ASN A 77 -14.07 29.62 0.44
CA ASN A 77 -14.74 30.80 -0.10
C ASN A 77 -16.22 30.55 -0.49
N GLY A 78 -16.63 29.30 -0.69
CA GLY A 78 -18.02 28.93 -0.99
C GLY A 78 -18.94 28.78 0.25
N LYS A 79 -18.42 28.98 1.47
CA LYS A 79 -19.15 28.84 2.73
C LYS A 79 -19.41 30.15 3.49
N GLN A 80 -19.06 31.31 2.90
CA GLN A 80 -19.45 32.64 3.41
C GLN A 80 -20.65 33.18 2.64
#